data_AF-A0A800BYM1-F1
#
_entry.id   AF-A0A800BYM1-F1
#
_cell.length_a   1.000
_cell.length_b   1.000
_cell.length_c   1.000
_cell.angle_alpha   90.00
_cell.angle_beta   90.00
_cell.angle_gamma   90.00
#
_symmetry.space_group_name_H-M   'P 1'
#
loop_
_entity.id
_entity.type
_entity.pdbx_description
1 polymer ?
#
loop_
_entity_poly.entity_id
_entity_poly.type
_entity_poly.pdbx_seq_one_letter_code
_entity_poly.pdbx_strand_id
1 'polypeptide(L)' 'MEIARNVLDDAGKPVHVTEIVNLAKQVYGVQLDRDSIVSAILKKVKAGKTFIRTAPNTFALKSYTSR' A
#
# COMPACT_ATOMS: atom_id res chain seq x y z
N MET A 1 2.67 -9.42 -3.46
CA MET A 1 2.38 -8.06 -2.92
C MET A 1 3.42 -7.08 -3.44
N GLU A 2 3.62 -7.06 -4.76
CA GLU A 2 4.47 -6.07 -5.43
C GLU A 2 3.60 -4.94 -5.95
N ILE A 3 2.40 -5.24 -6.48
CA ILE A 3 1.42 -4.23 -6.94
C ILE A 3 1.20 -3.12 -5.90
N ALA A 4 0.76 -3.45 -4.68
CA ALA A 4 0.51 -2.46 -3.64
C ALA A 4 1.79 -1.71 -3.19
N ARG A 5 2.96 -2.36 -3.30
CA ARG A 5 4.24 -1.70 -3.04
C ARG A 5 4.53 -0.69 -4.14
N ASN A 6 4.44 -1.09 -5.39
CA ASN A 6 4.72 -0.26 -6.55
C ASN A 6 3.73 0.91 -6.65
N VAL A 7 2.45 0.69 -6.34
CA VAL A 7 1.45 1.77 -6.24
C VAL A 7 1.87 2.83 -5.20
N LEU A 8 2.34 2.40 -4.03
CA LEU A 8 2.81 3.34 -3.00
C LEU A 8 4.16 3.98 -3.34
N ASP A 9 5.02 3.27 -4.07
CA ASP A 9 6.31 3.76 -4.55
C ASP A 9 6.12 4.86 -5.59
N ASP A 10 5.26 4.59 -6.59
CA ASP A 10 4.86 5.50 -7.66
C ASP A 10 4.13 6.73 -7.12
N ALA A 11 3.22 6.52 -6.16
CA ALA A 11 2.54 7.63 -5.49
C ALA A 11 3.49 8.51 -4.66
N GLY A 12 4.60 7.94 -4.17
CA GLY A 12 5.61 8.64 -3.38
C GLY A 12 5.09 9.30 -2.09
N LYS A 13 3.91 8.89 -1.61
CA LYS A 13 3.21 9.51 -0.48
C LYS A 13 2.33 8.47 0.24
N PRO A 14 1.87 8.74 1.47
CA PRO A 14 0.84 7.91 2.10
C PRO A 14 -0.45 7.89 1.28
N VAL A 15 -0.93 6.69 0.96
CA VAL A 15 -2.14 6.49 0.14
C VAL A 15 -3.18 5.72 0.94
N HIS A 16 -4.44 6.14 0.80
CA HIS A 16 -5.57 5.46 1.42
C HIS A 16 -5.84 4.12 0.72
N VAL A 17 -6.30 3.11 1.45
CA VAL A 17 -6.52 1.76 0.90
C VAL A 17 -7.45 1.75 -0.32
N THR A 18 -8.49 2.58 -0.33
CA THR A 18 -9.39 2.72 -1.47
C THR A 18 -8.63 3.15 -2.73
N GLU A 19 -7.72 4.11 -2.58
CA GLU A 19 -6.87 4.60 -3.67
C GLU A 19 -5.86 3.55 -4.11
N ILE A 20 -5.30 2.75 -3.17
CA ILE A 20 -4.41 1.64 -3.52
C ILE A 20 -5.14 0.62 -4.41
N VAL A 21 -6.39 0.30 -4.08
CA VAL A 21 -7.22 -0.63 -4.87
C VAL A 21 -7.56 -0.04 -6.25
N ASN A 22 -7.94 1.24 -6.29
CA ASN A 22 -8.23 1.94 -7.55
C ASN A 22 -6.99 1.99 -8.46
N LEU A 23 -5.85 2.44 -7.93
CA LEU A 23 -4.59 2.53 -8.66
C LEU A 23 -4.10 1.15 -9.11
N ALA A 24 -4.24 0.12 -8.27
CA ALA A 24 -3.91 -1.25 -8.68
C ALA A 24 -4.74 -1.71 -9.89
N LYS A 25 -6.02 -1.37 -9.91
CA LYS A 25 -6.91 -1.68 -11.04
C LYS A 25 -6.58 -0.84 -12.27
N GLN A 26 -6.30 0.45 -12.11
CA GLN A 26 -6.03 1.36 -13.24
C GLN A 26 -4.64 1.16 -13.85
N VAL A 27 -3.61 1.05 -13.01
CA VAL A 27 -2.20 0.97 -13.44
C VAL A 27 -1.82 -0.46 -13.82
N TYR A 28 -2.31 -1.47 -13.07
CA TYR A 28 -1.92 -2.86 -13.26
C TYR A 28 -3.03 -3.76 -13.79
N GLY A 29 -4.27 -3.27 -13.94
CA GLY A 29 -5.40 -4.09 -14.37
C GLY A 29 -5.85 -5.13 -13.33
N VAL A 30 -5.34 -5.06 -12.09
CA VAL A 30 -5.61 -6.07 -11.06
C VAL A 30 -6.76 -5.62 -10.17
N GLN A 31 -7.79 -6.44 -10.09
CA GLN A 31 -8.89 -6.22 -9.16
C GLN A 31 -8.49 -6.73 -7.77
N LEU A 32 -8.32 -5.80 -6.83
CA LEU A 32 -7.95 -6.09 -5.45
C LEU A 32 -9.14 -5.86 -4.54
N ASP A 33 -9.30 -6.74 -3.56
CA ASP A 33 -10.27 -6.55 -2.49
C ASP A 33 -9.66 -5.70 -1.36
N ARG A 34 -10.44 -4.74 -0.85
CA ARG A 34 -9.98 -3.78 0.16
C ARG A 34 -9.54 -4.50 1.43
N ASP A 35 -10.38 -5.36 1.98
CA ASP A 35 -10.11 -6.06 3.25
C ASP A 35 -8.91 -6.99 3.12
N SER A 36 -8.81 -7.68 1.99
CA SER A 36 -7.67 -8.53 1.63
C SER A 36 -6.36 -7.74 1.59
N ILE A 37 -6.37 -6.55 0.99
CA ILE A 37 -5.21 -5.66 0.94
C ILE A 37 -4.86 -5.09 2.29
N VAL A 38 -5.83 -4.60 3.08
CA VAL A 38 -5.57 -4.11 4.43
C VAL A 38 -4.85 -5.17 5.24
N SER A 39 -5.38 -6.39 5.26
CA SER A 39 -4.80 -7.50 6.03
C SER A 39 -3.40 -7.87 5.54
N ALA A 40 -3.18 -7.92 4.23
CA ALA A 40 -1.88 -8.22 3.66
C ALA A 40 -0.83 -7.12 3.92
N ILE A 41 -1.21 -5.84 3.81
CA ILE A 41 -0.33 -4.72 4.16
C ILE A 41 -0.02 -4.78 5.65
N LEU A 42 -1.01 -4.96 6.52
CA LEU A 42 -0.80 -5.09 7.96
C LEU A 42 0.15 -6.24 8.31
N LYS A 43 0.05 -7.39 7.65
CA LYS A 43 1.03 -8.49 7.81
C LYS A 43 2.46 -8.03 7.48
N LYS A 44 2.65 -7.24 6.43
CA LYS A 44 3.97 -6.72 6.04
C LYS A 44 4.46 -5.59 6.95
N VAL A 45 3.56 -4.75 7.47
CA VAL A 45 3.85 -3.74 8.50
C VAL A 45 4.31 -4.46 9.77
N LYS A 46 3.59 -5.48 10.23
CA LYS A 46 3.98 -6.32 11.39
C LYS A 46 5.31 -7.03 11.17
N ALA A 47 5.58 -7.48 9.94
CA ALA A 47 6.87 -8.05 9.58
C ALA A 47 8.03 -7.02 9.59
N GLY A 48 7.73 -5.71 9.71
CA GLY A 48 8.72 -4.64 9.82
C GLY A 48 9.52 -4.33 8.55
N LYS A 49 9.17 -4.96 7.42
CA LYS A 49 10.04 -5.00 6.24
C LYS A 49 9.86 -3.82 5.27
N THR A 50 8.63 -3.37 5.03
CA THR A 50 8.34 -2.69 3.75
C THR A 50 7.30 -1.59 3.81
N PHE A 51 6.26 -1.76 4.64
CA PHE A 51 5.15 -0.82 4.74
C PHE A 51 5.10 -0.22 6.14
N ILE A 52 4.59 0.99 6.24
CA ILE A 52 4.26 1.67 7.49
C ILE A 52 2.81 2.14 7.42
N ARG A 53 2.13 2.15 8.57
CA ARG A 53 0.79 2.72 8.69
C ARG A 53 0.93 4.13 9.22
N THR A 54 0.53 5.12 8.42
CA THR A 54 0.60 6.54 8.79
C THR A 54 -0.71 7.03 9.38
N ALA A 55 -1.86 6.47 8.96
CA ALA A 55 -3.18 6.84 9.47
C ALA A 55 -4.16 5.65 9.40
N PRO A 56 -5.40 5.78 9.90
CA PRO A 56 -6.45 4.78 9.67
C PRO A 56 -6.63 4.56 8.17
N ASN A 57 -6.63 3.30 7.74
CA ASN A 57 -6.79 2.93 6.33
C ASN A 57 -5.79 3.60 5.36
N THR A 58 -4.68 4.13 5.86
CA THR A 58 -3.68 4.85 5.06
C THR A 58 -2.30 4.27 5.32
N PHE A 59 -1.62 3.92 4.24
CA PHE A 59 -0.35 3.21 4.28
C PHE A 59 0.68 3.92 3.42
N ALA A 60 1.94 3.82 3.81
CA ALA A 60 3.07 4.31 3.05
C ALA A 60 4.17 3.26 3.02
N LEU A 61 5.16 3.43 2.14
CA LEU A 61 6.37 2.63 2.19
C LEU A 61 7.29 3.11 3.30
N LYS A 62 7.99 2.19 3.95
CA LYS A 62 9.05 2.56 4.89
C LYS A 62 10.12 3.42 4.21
N SER A 63 10.39 3.19 2.92
CA SER A 63 11.36 3.98 2.15
C SER A 63 10.98 5.46 2.03
N TYR A 64 9.69 5.82 2.17
CA TYR A 64 9.23 7.21 2.14
C TYR A 64 9.76 8.02 3.34
N THR A 65 9.99 7.38 4.49
CA THR A 65 10.45 8.09 5.70
C THR A 65 11.96 8.35 5.72
N SER A 66 12.72 7.76 4.79
CA SER A 66 14.19 7.90 4.71
C SER A 66 14.65 8.79 3.55
N ARG A 67 13.75 9.57 2.94
CA ARG A 67 14.09 10.62 1.99
C ARG A 67 14.09 11.98 2.65
#